data_AF-C1NAI5-F1
#
_entry.id   AF-C1NAI5-F1
#
_cell.length_a   1.000
_cell.length_b   1.000
_cell.length_c   1.000
_cell.angle_alpha   90.00
_cell.angle_beta   90.00
_cell.angle_gamma   90.00
#
_symmetry.space_group_name_H-M   'P 1'
#
loop_
_entity.id
_entity.type
_entity.pdbx_description
1 polymer ?
#
loop_
_entity_poly.entity_id
_entity_poly.type
_entity_poly.pdbx_seq_one_letter_code
_entity_poly.pdbx_strand_id
1 'polypeptide(L)'
;MKTSRVACCRLLIATNAFWIWVIYVHLCKSVGGESNTANIRSRYANFARSDSSFHEIASNFGTDKVNPHHYHLAYDKHLTPIRHSRVKFLEIGLGCDMAYGAGRSAQVWKTFFSSPQAEIWQADVDVGCVQKWSNMLGDRVLVGDQGNLTTLKKWVSECRAFMILCIYP
;
A
#
# COMPACT_ATOMS: atom_id res chain seq x y z
N MET A 1 22.18 -3.16 -28.36
CA MET A 1 20.77 -3.49 -28.07
C MET A 1 20.71 -4.81 -27.34
N LYS A 2 20.46 -4.81 -26.02
CA LYS A 2 20.23 -6.03 -25.24
C LYS A 2 18.82 -5.98 -24.67
N THR A 3 18.01 -6.94 -25.08
CA THR A 3 16.63 -7.16 -24.66
C THR A 3 16.62 -7.80 -23.27
N SER A 4 16.35 -7.00 -22.24
CA SER A 4 16.14 -7.52 -20.89
C SER A 4 14.69 -7.98 -20.73
N ARG A 5 14.51 -9.29 -20.61
CA ARG A 5 13.22 -9.93 -20.31
C ARG A 5 12.83 -9.62 -18.86
N VAL A 6 11.68 -8.98 -18.65
CA VAL A 6 11.06 -8.81 -17.33
C VAL A 6 10.50 -10.16 -16.90
N ALA A 7 11.02 -10.72 -15.81
CA ALA A 7 10.46 -11.92 -15.19
C ALA A 7 9.08 -11.57 -14.58
N CYS A 8 8.02 -12.12 -15.17
CA CYS A 8 6.65 -12.00 -14.70
C CYS A 8 6.47 -12.84 -13.43
N CYS A 9 6.15 -12.19 -12.31
CA CYS A 9 5.81 -12.86 -11.06
C CYS A 9 4.41 -13.48 -11.22
N ARG A 10 4.34 -14.82 -11.18
CA ARG A 10 3.11 -15.60 -11.36
C ARG A 10 2.31 -15.56 -10.05
N LEU A 11 1.21 -14.80 -10.02
CA LEU A 11 0.29 -14.73 -8.90
C LEU A 11 -0.56 -16.01 -8.84
N LEU A 12 -0.44 -16.79 -7.76
CA LEU A 12 -1.39 -17.85 -7.42
C LEU A 12 -2.56 -17.19 -6.68
N ILE A 13 -3.71 -17.06 -7.35
CA ILE A 13 -4.97 -16.66 -6.71
C ILE A 13 -5.54 -17.94 -6.06
N ALA A 14 -5.40 -18.06 -4.75
CA ALA A 14 -6.00 -19.16 -4.00
C ALA A 14 -7.50 -18.90 -3.84
N THR A 15 -8.31 -19.70 -4.53
CA THR A 15 -9.75 -19.79 -4.31
C THR A 15 -10.00 -20.68 -3.10
N ASN A 16 -10.29 -20.12 -1.92
CA ASN A 16 -11.34 -20.59 -1.01
C ASN A 16 -11.31 -19.82 0.32
N ALA A 17 -12.49 -19.76 0.93
CA ALA A 17 -12.87 -18.97 2.07
C ALA A 17 -12.01 -19.17 3.33
N PHE A 18 -11.98 -18.12 4.16
CA PHE A 18 -11.31 -17.99 5.45
C PHE A 18 -9.77 -17.96 5.37
N TRP A 19 -9.17 -17.18 6.29
CA TRP A 19 -7.74 -16.98 6.55
C TRP A 19 -7.06 -15.84 5.77
N ILE A 20 -6.68 -14.81 6.53
CA ILE A 20 -5.78 -13.72 6.16
C ILE A 20 -4.53 -14.31 5.48
N TRP A 21 -4.35 -14.03 4.19
CA TRP A 21 -3.10 -14.25 3.48
C TRP A 21 -2.54 -12.91 3.04
N VAL A 22 -1.56 -12.42 3.80
CA VAL A 22 -0.61 -11.42 3.30
C VAL A 22 0.17 -12.09 2.17
N ILE A 23 -0.13 -11.74 0.91
CA ILE A 23 0.66 -12.20 -0.23
C ILE A 23 2.04 -11.54 -0.13
N TYR A 24 3.04 -12.32 0.26
CA TYR A 24 4.43 -11.91 0.31
C TYR A 24 5.02 -11.93 -1.10
N VAL A 25 5.44 -10.78 -1.64
CA VAL A 25 6.18 -10.71 -2.91
C VAL A 25 7.66 -10.47 -2.62
N HIS A 26 8.49 -11.35 -3.18
CA HIS A 26 9.94 -11.37 -3.09
C HIS A 26 10.56 -10.07 -3.65
N LEU A 27 11.37 -9.39 -2.85
CA LEU A 27 12.14 -8.20 -3.24
C LEU A 27 13.12 -8.54 -4.37
N CYS A 28 13.01 -7.81 -5.49
CA CYS A 28 13.98 -7.85 -6.58
C CYS A 28 15.27 -7.15 -6.15
N LYS A 29 16.38 -7.90 -6.02
CA LYS A 29 17.73 -7.35 -5.81
C LYS A 29 18.36 -6.91 -7.14
N SER A 30 18.67 -5.63 -7.29
CA SER A 30 19.92 -5.09 -7.89
C SER A 30 19.92 -3.57 -7.65
N VAL A 31 21.01 -2.93 -7.23
CA VAL A 31 22.25 -2.67 -7.98
C VAL A 31 23.44 -2.62 -7.01
N GLY A 32 24.55 -3.26 -7.40
CA GLY A 32 25.83 -3.15 -6.70
C GLY A 32 26.55 -1.85 -7.02
N GLY A 33 26.97 -1.16 -5.96
CA GLY A 33 27.99 -0.12 -5.98
C GLY A 33 28.70 -0.15 -4.63
N GLU A 34 29.98 -0.51 -4.63
CA GLU A 34 30.81 -0.53 -3.42
C GLU A 34 30.88 0.87 -2.82
N SER A 35 30.14 1.07 -1.74
CA SER A 35 30.25 2.21 -0.85
C SER A 35 30.22 1.69 0.58
N ASN A 36 31.00 2.32 1.45
CA ASN A 36 31.31 1.87 2.80
C ASN A 36 30.03 1.55 3.60
N THR A 37 29.68 0.27 3.66
CA THR A 37 28.35 -0.24 4.00
C THR A 37 27.94 0.06 5.44
N ALA A 38 28.91 0.30 6.32
CA ALA A 38 28.67 0.68 7.72
C ALA A 38 28.11 2.10 7.87
N ASN A 39 28.60 3.06 7.07
CA ASN A 39 28.18 4.46 7.16
C ASN A 39 26.78 4.67 6.54
N ILE A 40 26.50 3.97 5.44
CA ILE A 40 25.16 3.98 4.82
C ILE A 40 24.12 3.31 5.74
N ARG A 41 24.43 2.15 6.33
CA ARG A 41 23.51 1.50 7.30
C ARG A 41 23.21 2.38 8.51
N SER A 42 24.21 3.07 9.05
CA SER A 42 24.05 4.02 10.15
C SER A 42 23.15 5.20 9.75
N ARG A 43 23.33 5.77 8.55
CA ARG A 43 22.46 6.84 8.04
C ARG A 43 21.02 6.40 7.80
N TYR A 44 20.80 5.22 7.22
CA TYR A 44 19.44 4.66 7.06
C TYR A 44 18.79 4.34 8.41
N ALA A 45 19.54 3.83 9.39
CA ALA A 45 19.02 3.57 10.74
C ALA A 45 18.66 4.86 11.49
N ASN A 46 19.46 5.91 11.33
CA ASN A 46 19.18 7.23 11.93
C ASN A 46 17.99 7.93 11.25
N PHE A 47 17.85 7.80 9.93
CA PHE A 47 16.67 8.30 9.21
C PHE A 47 15.40 7.53 9.60
N ALA A 48 15.47 6.20 9.66
CA ALA A 48 14.37 5.37 10.13
C ALA A 48 13.98 5.64 11.60
N ARG A 49 14.88 6.21 12.42
CA ARG A 49 14.57 6.67 13.80
C ARG A 49 13.95 8.08 13.86
N SER A 50 14.09 8.91 12.82
CA SER A 50 13.48 10.25 12.80
C SER A 50 12.06 10.24 12.26
N ASP A 51 11.68 9.21 11.52
CA ASP A 51 10.34 9.14 10.96
C ASP A 51 9.32 8.68 11.99
N SER A 52 8.15 9.31 11.98
CA SER A 52 7.02 8.85 12.78
C SER A 52 6.66 7.39 12.45
N SER A 53 6.27 6.66 13.49
CA SER A 53 5.71 5.31 13.38
C SER A 53 4.39 5.32 12.61
N PHE A 54 3.98 4.16 12.08
CA PHE A 54 2.65 4.01 11.50
C PHE A 54 1.58 4.37 12.53
N HIS A 55 1.73 3.91 13.78
CA HIS A 55 0.82 4.25 14.88
C HIS A 55 0.62 5.77 15.03
N GLU A 56 1.69 6.56 15.07
CA GLU A 56 1.61 8.02 15.22
C GLU A 56 0.92 8.68 14.02
N ILE A 57 1.30 8.29 12.79
CA ILE A 57 0.70 8.81 11.56
C ILE A 57 -0.79 8.47 11.53
N ALA A 58 -1.14 7.21 11.78
CA ALA A 58 -2.52 6.73 11.74
C ALA A 58 -3.40 7.35 12.83
N SER A 59 -2.84 7.57 14.03
CA SER A 59 -3.53 8.26 15.12
C SER A 59 -3.85 9.70 14.76
N ASN A 60 -2.92 10.41 14.12
CA ASN A 60 -3.11 11.81 13.71
C ASN A 60 -4.22 11.97 12.67
N PHE A 61 -4.41 10.98 11.79
CA PHE A 61 -5.49 10.98 10.80
C PHE A 61 -6.80 10.37 11.32
N GLY A 62 -6.81 9.82 12.55
CA GLY A 62 -8.01 9.27 13.19
C GLY A 62 -8.60 8.04 12.49
N THR A 63 -7.80 7.20 11.84
CA THR A 63 -8.29 5.95 11.25
C THR A 63 -8.55 4.88 12.32
N ASP A 64 -9.56 4.07 12.08
CA ASP A 64 -9.89 2.83 12.77
C ASP A 64 -8.75 1.79 12.84
N LYS A 65 -7.73 1.90 11.98
CA LYS A 65 -6.54 1.02 11.95
C LYS A 65 -5.72 1.03 13.25
N VAL A 66 -5.89 2.05 14.09
CA VAL A 66 -5.26 2.08 15.42
C VAL A 66 -6.18 1.52 16.47
N ASN A 67 -7.35 2.15 16.65
CA ASN A 67 -8.37 1.75 17.59
C ASN A 67 -9.71 1.66 16.86
N PRO A 68 -10.50 0.59 17.05
CA PRO A 68 -10.27 -0.52 17.98
C PRO A 68 -9.40 -1.65 17.42
N HIS A 69 -9.00 -1.61 16.14
CA HIS A 69 -8.53 -2.81 15.44
C HIS A 69 -7.05 -3.16 15.66
N HIS A 70 -6.23 -2.23 16.15
CA HIS A 70 -4.80 -2.42 16.41
C HIS A 70 -3.95 -2.92 15.21
N TYR A 71 -4.43 -2.72 13.98
CA TYR A 71 -3.71 -3.12 12.76
C TYR A 71 -2.36 -2.43 12.58
N HIS A 72 -2.16 -1.26 13.22
CA HIS A 72 -0.88 -0.56 13.26
C HIS A 72 0.30 -1.46 13.67
N LEU A 73 0.09 -2.43 14.57
CA LEU A 73 1.15 -3.36 15.00
C LEU A 73 1.69 -4.18 13.81
N ALA A 74 0.79 -4.69 12.96
CA ALA A 74 1.16 -5.45 11.78
C ALA A 74 1.79 -4.53 10.71
N TYR A 75 1.22 -3.34 10.50
CA TYR A 75 1.74 -2.40 9.52
C TYR A 75 3.13 -1.87 9.89
N ASP A 76 3.36 -1.50 11.15
CA ASP A 76 4.68 -1.08 11.63
C ASP A 76 5.72 -2.18 11.41
N LYS A 77 5.38 -3.43 11.72
CA LYS A 77 6.30 -4.57 11.58
C LYS A 77 6.64 -4.87 10.11
N HIS A 78 5.64 -4.88 9.23
CA HIS A 78 5.79 -5.40 7.88
C HIS A 78 6.06 -4.33 6.82
N LEU A 79 5.56 -3.10 7.01
CA LEU A 79 5.61 -2.06 6.00
C LEU A 79 6.72 -1.05 6.26
N THR A 80 7.15 -0.86 7.51
CA THR A 80 8.27 0.06 7.83
C THR A 80 9.54 -0.26 7.04
N PRO A 81 9.97 -1.52 6.87
CA PRO A 81 11.17 -1.84 6.10
C PRO A 81 11.12 -1.40 4.63
N ILE A 82 9.91 -1.24 4.06
CA ILE A 82 9.71 -0.86 2.66
C ILE A 82 9.19 0.57 2.48
N ARG A 83 9.02 1.35 3.56
CA ARG A 83 8.41 2.69 3.51
C ARG A 83 9.11 3.67 2.56
N HIS A 84 10.43 3.52 2.39
CA HIS A 84 11.27 4.34 1.51
C HIS A 84 11.50 3.73 0.12
N SER A 85 10.97 2.54 -0.12
CA SER A 85 11.12 1.86 -1.39
C SER A 85 10.12 2.37 -2.43
N ARG A 86 10.39 2.12 -3.71
CA ARG A 86 9.41 2.31 -4.76
C ARG A 86 8.31 1.25 -4.62
N VAL A 87 7.18 1.63 -4.02
CA VAL A 87 6.02 0.76 -3.84
C VAL A 87 4.90 1.13 -4.79
N LYS A 88 4.14 0.13 -5.23
CA LYS A 88 2.80 0.31 -5.79
C LYS A 88 1.84 -0.42 -4.86
N PHE A 89 1.04 0.35 -4.13
CA PHE A 89 0.20 -0.10 -3.05
C PHE A 89 -1.27 0.18 -3.38
N LEU A 90 -2.10 -0.85 -3.36
CA LEU A 90 -3.55 -0.74 -3.51
C LEU A 90 -4.23 -1.07 -2.19
N GLU A 91 -5.00 -0.13 -1.65
CA GLU A 91 -5.99 -0.40 -0.61
C GLU A 91 -7.37 -0.55 -1.26
N ILE A 92 -8.10 -1.58 -0.86
CA ILE A 92 -9.51 -1.78 -1.21
C ILE A 92 -10.34 -1.43 0.03
N GLY A 93 -11.24 -0.46 -0.13
CA GLY A 93 -12.01 0.17 0.94
C GLY A 93 -11.50 1.59 1.23
N LEU A 94 -12.06 2.58 0.53
CA LEU A 94 -11.80 4.00 0.81
C LEU A 94 -12.58 4.46 2.06
N GLY A 95 -13.57 3.68 2.50
CA GLY A 95 -14.41 3.96 3.66
C GLY A 95 -15.54 4.92 3.32
N CYS A 96 -16.14 4.76 2.13
CA CYS A 96 -17.22 5.62 1.66
C CYS A 96 -18.51 5.53 2.47
N ASP A 97 -18.68 4.43 3.20
CA ASP A 97 -19.78 4.14 4.12
C ASP A 97 -19.44 4.44 5.60
N MET A 98 -18.21 4.87 5.90
CA MET A 98 -17.78 5.14 7.27
C MET A 98 -18.39 6.44 7.79
N ALA A 99 -18.91 6.40 9.03
CA ALA A 99 -19.54 7.55 9.69
C ALA A 99 -18.62 8.77 9.83
N TYR A 100 -17.30 8.55 9.88
CA TYR A 100 -16.29 9.60 9.99
C TYR A 100 -15.80 10.14 8.63
N GLY A 101 -16.35 9.63 7.52
CA GLY A 101 -16.01 9.99 6.16
C GLY A 101 -14.85 9.18 5.56
N ALA A 102 -14.81 9.19 4.23
CA ALA A 102 -13.84 8.43 3.45
C ALA A 102 -12.39 8.95 3.58
N GLY A 103 -11.42 8.11 3.21
CA GLY A 103 -10.06 8.50 2.83
C GLY A 103 -9.05 8.84 3.92
N ARG A 104 -9.37 8.62 5.21
CA ARG A 104 -8.38 8.72 6.31
C ARG A 104 -7.17 7.81 6.07
N SER A 105 -7.40 6.58 5.63
CA SER A 105 -6.33 5.63 5.32
C SER A 105 -5.48 6.06 4.13
N ALA A 106 -6.10 6.63 3.08
CA ALA A 106 -5.38 7.16 1.92
C ALA A 106 -4.36 8.23 2.33
N GLN A 107 -4.71 9.09 3.29
CA GLN A 107 -3.79 10.09 3.86
C GLN A 107 -2.66 9.43 4.63
N VAL A 108 -2.97 8.43 5.47
CA VAL A 108 -1.96 7.64 6.21
C VAL A 108 -0.94 7.02 5.26
N TRP A 109 -1.38 6.34 4.20
CA TRP A 109 -0.47 5.68 3.27
C TRP A 109 0.40 6.67 2.51
N LYS A 110 -0.16 7.81 2.10
CA LYS A 110 0.58 8.88 1.42
C LYS A 110 1.65 9.52 2.32
N THR A 111 1.40 9.62 3.62
CA THR A 111 2.37 10.11 4.60
C THR A 111 3.40 9.04 4.99
N PHE A 112 2.98 7.79 5.12
CA PHE A 112 3.82 6.68 5.56
C PHE A 112 4.87 6.28 4.51
N PHE A 113 4.44 6.07 3.26
CA PHE A 113 5.33 5.74 2.15
C PHE A 113 6.02 7.00 1.62
N SER A 114 7.16 7.34 2.21
CA SER A 114 7.86 8.61 1.94
C SER A 114 8.71 8.61 0.66
N SER A 115 8.74 7.52 -0.11
CA SER A 115 9.38 7.54 -1.42
C SER A 115 8.60 8.41 -2.40
N PRO A 116 9.23 9.35 -3.14
CA PRO A 116 8.54 10.13 -4.18
C PRO A 116 8.06 9.25 -5.35
N GLN A 117 8.56 8.02 -5.44
CA GLN A 117 8.14 7.04 -6.44
C GLN A 117 7.05 6.09 -5.92
N ALA A 118 6.57 6.27 -4.69
CA ALA A 118 5.46 5.51 -4.17
C ALA A 118 4.16 5.86 -4.91
N GLU A 119 3.44 4.83 -5.34
CA GLU A 119 2.13 4.95 -5.95
C GLU A 119 1.09 4.34 -5.03
N ILE A 120 0.26 5.21 -4.45
CA ILE A 120 -0.86 4.82 -3.59
C ILE A 120 -2.13 4.83 -4.43
N TRP A 121 -2.79 3.69 -4.47
CA TRP A 121 -4.05 3.43 -5.16
C TRP A 121 -5.14 3.12 -4.15
N GLN A 122 -6.35 3.58 -4.44
CA GLN A 122 -7.53 3.32 -3.63
C GLN A 122 -8.64 2.77 -4.50
N ALA A 123 -9.37 1.78 -3.99
CA ALA A 123 -10.55 1.24 -4.64
C ALA A 123 -11.76 1.25 -3.70
N ASP A 124 -12.94 1.57 -4.23
CA ASP A 124 -14.20 1.44 -3.50
C ASP A 124 -15.35 1.18 -4.49
N VAL A 125 -16.52 0.75 -4.00
CA VAL A 125 -17.69 0.48 -4.82
C VAL A 125 -18.47 1.76 -5.15
N ASP A 126 -18.41 2.77 -4.27
CA ASP A 126 -19.15 4.03 -4.43
C ASP A 126 -18.45 4.99 -5.41
N VAL A 127 -18.99 5.08 -6.64
CA VAL A 127 -18.51 5.97 -7.70
C VAL A 127 -18.45 7.43 -7.24
N GLY A 128 -19.52 7.93 -6.62
CA GLY A 128 -19.67 9.35 -6.29
C GLY A 128 -18.77 9.77 -5.12
N CYS A 129 -18.54 8.86 -4.18
CA CYS A 129 -17.55 9.03 -3.13
C CYS A 129 -16.13 9.03 -3.70
N VAL A 130 -15.77 8.03 -4.50
CA VAL A 130 -14.40 7.86 -5.04
C VAL A 130 -13.97 9.05 -5.89
N GLN A 131 -14.87 9.59 -6.72
CA GLN A 131 -14.57 10.76 -7.56
C GLN A 131 -14.17 12.00 -6.77
N LYS A 132 -14.65 12.17 -5.53
CA LYS A 132 -14.24 13.30 -4.66
C LYS A 132 -12.75 13.24 -4.30
N TRP A 133 -12.15 12.05 -4.35
CA TRP A 133 -10.75 11.82 -4.00
C TRP A 133 -9.79 11.88 -5.18
N SER A 134 -10.30 12.01 -6.41
CA SER A 134 -9.48 12.19 -7.62
C SER A 134 -8.55 13.41 -7.52
N ASN A 135 -8.92 14.48 -6.82
CA ASN A 135 -8.02 15.63 -6.63
C ASN A 135 -6.77 15.28 -5.77
N MET A 136 -6.91 14.36 -4.80
CA MET A 136 -5.81 13.97 -3.90
C MET A 136 -4.93 12.86 -4.47
N LEU A 137 -5.56 11.94 -5.21
CA LEU A 137 -4.95 10.70 -5.70
C LEU A 137 -4.75 10.67 -7.22
N GLY A 138 -5.27 11.67 -7.95
CA GLY A 138 -5.27 11.70 -9.41
C GLY A 138 -6.05 10.52 -9.99
N ASP A 139 -5.48 9.91 -11.03
CA ASP A 139 -6.02 8.71 -11.68
C ASP A 139 -5.81 7.41 -10.85
N ARG A 140 -5.33 7.53 -9.61
CA ARG A 140 -5.05 6.37 -8.73
C ARG A 140 -6.24 5.98 -7.87
N VAL A 141 -7.43 6.15 -8.43
CA VAL A 141 -8.69 5.76 -7.82
C VAL A 141 -9.41 4.78 -8.74
N LEU A 142 -9.95 3.73 -8.16
CA LEU A 142 -10.58 2.63 -8.86
C LEU A 142 -11.99 2.44 -8.32
N VAL A 143 -12.92 2.10 -9.22
CA VAL A 143 -14.32 1.87 -8.84
C VAL A 143 -14.77 0.49 -9.25
N GLY A 144 -15.51 -0.16 -8.36
CA GLY A 144 -16.18 -1.43 -8.62
C GLY A 144 -16.31 -2.32 -7.38
N ASP A 145 -16.97 -3.46 -7.57
CA ASP A 145 -17.19 -4.44 -6.51
C ASP A 145 -15.97 -5.37 -6.34
N GLN A 146 -15.38 -5.39 -5.14
CA GLN A 146 -14.29 -6.28 -4.76
C GLN A 146 -14.68 -7.78 -4.74
N GLY A 147 -15.97 -8.10 -4.65
CA GLY A 147 -16.51 -9.46 -4.79
C GLY A 147 -16.56 -9.94 -6.24
N ASN A 148 -16.38 -9.05 -7.21
CA ASN A 148 -16.40 -9.37 -8.63
C ASN A 148 -14.98 -9.63 -9.17
N LEU A 149 -14.72 -10.87 -9.60
CA LEU A 149 -13.40 -11.28 -10.11
C LEU A 149 -12.96 -10.47 -11.35
N THR A 150 -13.88 -10.04 -12.21
CA THR A 150 -13.56 -9.21 -13.38
C THR A 150 -13.10 -7.82 -12.93
N THR A 151 -13.75 -7.24 -11.92
CA THR A 151 -13.32 -5.99 -11.29
C THR A 151 -11.92 -6.12 -10.69
N LEU A 152 -11.67 -7.17 -9.89
CA LEU A 152 -10.34 -7.39 -9.31
C LEU A 152 -9.25 -7.54 -10.38
N LYS A 153 -9.51 -8.28 -11.46
CA LYS A 153 -8.58 -8.40 -12.59
C LYS A 153 -8.32 -7.06 -13.27
N LYS A 154 -9.36 -6.23 -13.45
CA LYS A 154 -9.23 -4.87 -13.98
C LYS A 154 -8.33 -4.03 -13.08
N TRP A 155 -8.58 -4.01 -11.78
CA TRP A 155 -7.76 -3.25 -10.83
C TRP A 155 -6.30 -3.66 -10.84
N VAL A 156 -6.00 -4.97 -10.83
CA VAL A 156 -4.62 -5.49 -10.94
C VAL A 156 -3.94 -5.03 -12.23
N SER A 157 -4.66 -5.05 -13.36
CA SER A 157 -4.16 -4.59 -14.65
C SER A 157 -3.84 -3.09 -14.66
N GLU A 158 -4.70 -2.28 -14.04
CA GLU A 158 -4.58 -0.81 -14.04
C GLU A 158 -3.51 -0.32 -13.07
N CYS A 159 -3.58 -0.71 -11.79
CA CYS A 159 -2.62 -0.23 -10.80
C CYS A 159 -1.25 -0.91 -10.91
N ARG A 160 -1.23 -2.16 -11.39
CA ARG A 160 -0.05 -3.05 -11.38
C ARG A 160 0.61 -3.10 -9.99
N ALA A 161 -0.20 -2.99 -8.95
CA ALA A 161 0.25 -2.99 -7.57
C ALA A 161 0.92 -4.33 -7.24
N PHE A 162 2.02 -4.25 -6.49
CA PHE A 162 2.71 -5.43 -5.98
C PHE A 162 2.21 -5.82 -4.59
N MET A 163 1.50 -4.91 -3.92
CA MET A 163 0.93 -5.09 -2.61
C MET A 163 -0.54 -4.63 -2.64
N ILE A 164 -1.43 -5.55 -2.32
CA ILE A 164 -2.87 -5.32 -2.24
C ILE A 164 -3.31 -5.59 -0.81
N LEU A 165 -3.96 -4.62 -0.19
CA LEU A 165 -4.51 -4.72 1.15
C LEU A 165 -6.04 -4.63 1.05
N CYS A 166 -6.72 -5.72 1.41
CA CYS A 166 -8.16 -5.75 1.58
C CYS A 166 -8.48 -5.47 3.04
N ILE A 167 -9.31 -4.47 3.32
CA ILE A 167 -9.80 -4.22 4.67
C ILE A 167 -11.29 -4.52 4.67
N TYR A 168 -11.67 -5.52 5.45
CA TYR A 168 -13.06 -5.69 5.85
C TYR A 168 -13.30 -4.88 7.13
N PRO A 169 -14.42 -4.16 7.25
CA PRO A 169 -14.84 -3.57 8.51
C PRO A 169 -15.02 -4.63 9.60
#